data_AF-A0A961V6T0-F1
#
_entry.id   AF-A0A961V6T0-F1
#
_cell.length_a   1.000
_cell.length_b   1.000
_cell.length_c   1.000
_cell.angle_alpha   90.00
_cell.angle_beta   90.00
_cell.angle_gamma   90.00
#
_symmetry.space_group_name_H-M   'P 1'
#
loop_
_entity.id
_entity.type
_entity.pdbx_description
1 polymer ?
#
loop_
_entity_poly.entity_id
_entity_poly.type
_entity_poly.pdbx_seq_one_letter_code
_entity_poly.pdbx_strand_id
1 'polypeptide(L)' 'EARLNELGLPGFTIPVKISCGNHEGPGKVAIQQWDANAKTWSLITDFMDADRDVVDPLIKEDSEAYAKENNITPRDCPAS' A
#
# COMPACT_ATOMS: atom_id res chain seq x y z
N GLU A 1 7.45 11.79 -4.96
CA GLU A 1 8.81 11.96 -5.48
C GLU A 1 9.66 12.92 -4.68
N ALA A 2 9.22 14.16 -4.44
CA ALA A 2 10.01 15.15 -3.70
C ALA A 2 10.64 14.61 -2.41
N ARG A 3 9.84 13.97 -1.54
CA ARG A 3 10.35 13.39 -0.29
C ARG A 3 11.32 12.23 -0.48
N LEU A 4 11.13 11.40 -1.51
CA LEU A 4 12.06 10.29 -1.82
C LEU A 4 13.39 10.84 -2.33
N ASN A 5 13.35 11.87 -3.16
CA ASN A 5 14.56 12.56 -3.65
C ASN A 5 15.35 13.19 -2.50
N GLU A 6 14.68 13.89 -1.58
CA GLU A 6 15.32 14.45 -0.37
C GLU A 6 16.01 13.38 0.49
N LEU A 7 15.44 12.17 0.51
CA LEU A 7 15.97 11.04 1.25
C LEU A 7 17.05 10.26 0.49
N GLY A 8 17.39 10.67 -0.74
CA GLY A 8 18.36 9.95 -1.57
C GLY A 8 17.84 8.62 -2.12
N LEU A 9 16.52 8.47 -2.25
CA LEU A 9 15.83 7.26 -2.72
C LEU A 9 15.01 7.48 -4.01
N PRO A 10 15.53 8.21 -5.03
CA PRO A 10 14.79 8.46 -6.26
C PRO A 10 14.39 7.13 -6.93
N GLY A 11 13.12 7.00 -7.34
CA GLY A 11 12.62 5.81 -8.02
C GLY A 11 12.67 4.50 -7.23
N PHE A 12 12.99 4.54 -5.93
CA PHE A 12 13.03 3.34 -5.09
C PHE A 12 11.64 2.73 -4.87
N THR A 13 10.63 3.58 -4.75
CA THR A 13 9.22 3.21 -4.54
C THR A 13 8.31 4.36 -4.96
N ILE A 14 7.01 4.22 -4.74
CA ILE A 14 6.02 5.29 -4.87
C ILE A 14 5.97 6.18 -3.63
N PRO A 15 5.43 7.41 -3.73
CA PRO A 15 5.25 8.27 -2.57
C PRO A 15 4.29 7.63 -1.57
N VAL A 16 4.76 7.41 -0.34
CA VAL A 16 3.93 6.82 0.73
C VAL A 16 3.28 7.92 1.55
N LYS A 17 1.96 7.88 1.67
CA LYS A 17 1.18 8.73 2.57
C LYS A 17 0.20 7.86 3.35
N ILE A 18 0.35 7.87 4.68
CA ILE A 18 -0.51 7.12 5.61
C ILE A 18 -1.46 8.08 6.32
N SER A 19 -2.66 7.61 6.66
CA SER A 19 -3.64 8.33 7.49
C SER A 19 -4.28 7.38 8.51
N CYS A 20 -5.05 7.91 9.47
CA CYS A 20 -5.80 7.09 10.44
C CYS A 20 -6.75 6.10 9.73
N GLY A 21 -7.42 6.54 8.66
CA GLY A 21 -8.35 5.70 7.90
C GLY A 21 -7.69 4.81 6.86
N ASN A 22 -6.39 4.99 6.60
CA ASN A 22 -5.64 4.20 5.61
C ASN A 22 -4.20 4.00 6.08
N HIS A 23 -3.96 2.83 6.70
CA HIS A 23 -2.64 2.40 7.17
C HIS A 23 -1.77 1.72 6.08
N GLU A 24 -2.32 1.50 4.89
CA GLU A 24 -1.59 0.91 3.74
C GLU A 24 -0.92 2.00 2.89
N GLY A 25 -1.60 3.15 2.75
CA GLY A 25 -1.23 4.20 1.82
C GLY A 25 -1.78 3.92 0.42
N PRO A 26 -1.03 4.21 -0.66
CA PRO A 26 -1.57 4.11 -2.01
C PRO A 26 -1.77 2.68 -2.54
N GLY A 27 -1.22 1.66 -1.87
CA GLY A 27 -1.43 0.25 -2.23
C GLY A 27 -0.96 -0.18 -3.62
N LYS A 28 -0.13 0.63 -4.31
CA LYS A 28 0.32 0.29 -5.66
C LYS A 28 1.43 -0.76 -5.64
N VAL A 29 1.42 -1.62 -6.65
CA VAL A 29 2.40 -2.71 -6.81
C VAL A 29 3.01 -2.68 -8.22
N ALA A 30 4.23 -3.18 -8.35
CA ALA A 30 4.88 -3.37 -9.63
C ALA A 30 5.49 -4.77 -9.69
N ILE A 31 5.66 -5.32 -10.90
CA ILE A 31 6.21 -6.66 -11.09
C ILE A 31 7.70 -6.53 -11.40
N GLN A 32 8.50 -7.31 -10.65
CA GLN A 32 9.92 -7.49 -10.93
C GLN A 32 10.15 -8.89 -11.47
N GLN A 33 11.01 -9.00 -12.48
CA GLN A 33 11.42 -10.27 -13.07
C GLN A 33 12.90 -10.54 -12.79
N TRP A 34 13.21 -11.78 -12.43
CA TRP A 34 14.57 -12.27 -12.25
C TRP A 34 15.17 -12.71 -13.59
N ASP A 35 16.32 -12.17 -13.93
CA ASP A 35 17.19 -12.68 -14.99
C ASP A 35 18.27 -13.56 -14.35
N ALA A 36 18.22 -14.87 -14.61
CA ALA A 36 19.18 -15.84 -14.08
C ALA A 36 20.57 -15.72 -14.72
N ASN A 37 20.68 -15.27 -15.97
CA ASN A 37 21.95 -15.09 -16.66
C ASN A 37 22.67 -13.86 -16.11
N ALA A 38 21.94 -12.74 -15.99
CA ALA A 38 22.47 -11.50 -15.44
C ALA A 38 22.58 -11.52 -13.91
N LYS A 39 21.86 -12.44 -13.24
CA LYS A 39 21.70 -12.51 -11.79
C LYS A 39 21.17 -11.19 -11.20
N THR A 40 20.20 -10.60 -11.87
CA THR A 40 19.60 -9.32 -11.47
C THR A 40 18.08 -9.38 -11.50
N TRP A 41 17.45 -8.50 -10.72
CA TRP A 41 16.03 -8.19 -10.81
C TRP A 41 15.84 -6.93 -11.63
N SER A 42 14.78 -6.90 -12.44
CA SER A 42 14.36 -5.71 -13.18
C SER A 42 12.86 -5.50 -13.05
N LEU A 43 12.43 -4.25 -12.87
CA LEU A 43 11.02 -3.86 -13.00
C LEU A 43 10.60 -4.05 -14.46
N ILE A 44 9.52 -4.79 -14.67
CA ILE A 44 8.96 -5.05 -16.01
C ILE A 44 7.60 -4.38 -16.23
N THR A 45 7.07 -3.71 -15.20
CA THR A 45 5.86 -2.91 -15.26
C THR A 45 6.06 -1.59 -14.52
N ASP A 46 5.21 -0.62 -14.83
CA ASP A 46 4.96 0.51 -13.94
C ASP A 46 4.24 0.04 -12.67
N PHE A 47 4.11 0.94 -11.70
CA PHE A 47 3.25 0.72 -10.53
C PHE A 47 1.78 0.78 -10.92
N MET A 48 1.04 -0.25 -10.55
CA MET A 48 -0.38 -0.45 -10.86
C MET A 48 -1.22 -0.38 -9.59
N ASP A 49 -2.46 0.05 -9.74
CA ASP A 49 -3.46 0.08 -8.67
C ASP A 49 -4.05 -1.31 -8.40
N ALA A 50 -4.39 -1.54 -7.14
CA ALA A 50 -5.29 -2.63 -6.76
C ALA A 50 -6.74 -2.27 -7.13
N ASP A 51 -7.59 -3.29 -7.30
CA ASP A 51 -9.02 -3.11 -7.48
C ASP A 51 -9.70 -2.74 -6.15
N ARG A 52 -9.64 -1.46 -5.80
CA ARG A 52 -10.10 -0.94 -4.51
C ARG A 52 -11.61 -1.10 -4.31
N ASP A 53 -12.39 -1.02 -5.39
CA ASP A 53 -13.84 -1.20 -5.33
C ASP A 53 -14.22 -2.62 -4.89
N VAL A 54 -13.34 -3.60 -5.12
CA VAL A 54 -13.50 -4.98 -4.66
C VAL A 54 -12.87 -5.20 -3.28
N VAL A 55 -11.67 -4.69 -3.05
CA VAL A 55 -10.88 -5.02 -1.85
C VAL A 55 -11.29 -4.18 -0.62
N ASP A 56 -11.69 -2.92 -0.79
CA ASP A 56 -12.05 -2.04 0.34
C ASP A 56 -13.27 -2.52 1.13
N PRO A 57 -14.36 -3.04 0.51
CA PRO A 57 -15.46 -3.65 1.24
C PRO A 57 -15.01 -4.83 2.12
N LEU A 58 -14.10 -5.67 1.62
CA LEU A 58 -13.57 -6.83 2.34
C LEU A 58 -12.70 -6.40 3.53
N ILE A 59 -11.81 -5.41 3.33
CA ILE A 59 -11.00 -4.83 4.40
C ILE A 59 -11.91 -4.29 5.52
N LYS A 60 -12.97 -3.57 5.16
CA LYS A 60 -13.91 -3.00 6.12
C LYS A 60 -14.64 -4.09 6.91
N GLU A 61 -15.17 -5.10 6.21
CA GLU A 61 -15.89 -6.22 6.83
C GLU A 61 -14.99 -6.96 7.83
N ASP A 62 -13.79 -7.36 7.43
CA ASP A 62 -12.85 -8.08 8.28
C ASP A 62 -12.37 -7.23 9.47
N SER A 63 -12.14 -5.92 9.25
CA SER A 63 -11.75 -5.00 10.32
C SER A 63 -12.86 -4.83 11.37
N GLU A 64 -14.12 -4.73 10.93
CA GLU A 64 -15.28 -4.61 11.80
C GLU A 64 -15.55 -5.91 12.57
N ALA A 65 -15.40 -7.07 11.91
CA ALA A 65 -15.52 -8.37 12.53
C ALA A 65 -14.46 -8.56 13.63
N TYR A 66 -13.18 -8.28 13.32
CA TYR A 66 -12.09 -8.37 14.28
C TYR A 66 -12.32 -7.44 15.48
N ALA A 67 -12.76 -6.20 15.23
CA ALA A 67 -13.03 -5.24 16.31
C ALA A 67 -14.14 -5.76 17.24
N LYS A 68 -15.21 -6.32 16.69
CA LYS A 68 -16.31 -6.92 17.46
C LYS A 68 -15.85 -8.12 18.29
N GLU A 69 -15.08 -9.04 17.71
CA GLU A 69 -14.58 -10.23 18.39
C GLU A 69 -13.68 -9.89 19.58
N ASN A 70 -12.91 -8.80 19.46
CA ASN A 70 -11.91 -8.41 20.44
C ASN A 70 -12.38 -7.26 21.35
N ASN A 71 -13.66 -6.89 21.32
CA ASN A 71 -14.23 -5.78 22.09
C ASN A 71 -13.48 -4.44 21.89
N ILE A 72 -13.02 -4.20 20.66
CA ILE A 72 -12.34 -2.97 20.26
C ILE A 72 -13.39 -1.97 19.77
N THR A 73 -13.37 -0.76 20.31
CA THR A 73 -14.13 0.36 19.76
C THR A 73 -13.30 1.02 18.66
N PRO A 74 -13.77 1.04 17.39
CA PRO A 74 -13.05 1.73 16.31
C PRO A 74 -12.82 3.20 16.65
N ARG A 75 -11.64 3.70 16.28
CA ARG A 75 -11.29 5.11 16.49
C ARG A 75 -12.10 5.98 15.54
N ASP A 76 -12.49 7.15 16.02
CA ASP A 76 -12.93 8.22 15.12
C ASP A 76 -11.72 8.72 14.35
N CYS A 77 -11.62 8.31 13.09
CA CYS A 77 -10.62 8.76 12.15
C CYS A 77 -11.26 9.87 11.30
N PRO A 78 -11.03 11.15 11.60
CA PRO A 78 -11.51 12.23 10.73
C PRO A 78 -10.99 12.00 9.31
N ALA A 79 -11.84 12.26 8.32
CA ALA A 79 -11.45 12.26 6.92
C ALA A 79 -10.36 13.33 6.73
N SER A 80 -9.11 12.91 6.78
CA SER A 80 -7.94 13.77 6.67
C SER A 80 -7.81 14.39 5.30
#